data_AF-A0A136MUI6-F1
#
_entry.id   AF-A0A136MUI6-F1
#
_cell.length_a   1.000
_cell.length_b   1.000
_cell.length_c   1.000
_cell.angle_alpha   90.00
_cell.angle_beta   90.00
_cell.angle_gamma   90.00
#
_symmetry.space_group_name_H-M   'P 1'
#
loop_
_entity.id
_entity.type
_entity.pdbx_description
1 polymer ?
#
loop_
_entity_poly.entity_id
_entity_poly.type
_entity_poly.pdbx_seq_one_letter_code
_entity_poly.pdbx_strand_id
1 'polypeptide(L)'
;MDECYDIGKVENCHFWPFGVAYNPEDPYCKWVNTQGVAYEFARTDWNYVTHTFCFGYGVGYKFSESRAGSCNGSFVGIGADCCTRAVRVEQCQDPGLLITNGEFVGRWSSQDSVCVEIAPGSDGKISMVNCSFWGPNDLCILHRSPTAQTTASACNFVHWDVNNHGSPCIQADEGKIIVESSTFGAGSLHVRVGEKVRSAILMGNQAGSGFRVENFAGRKTIETANEPDPIDWTGEALTHYVLRLGTPGDGRYLRNWFGPETSGQDSDAPTWRWSREQSEFVLPIQAGIAYEGTLRLEPPRVESEASGLYLGEERIAGLKGNSVVFQLPPQKSDRVTLTLKTKGWKPAELIQGSGDDRLLGIQVYEIKMKSGQPGSKVFFANNGEWIEQ
;
A
#
# COMPACT_ATOMS: atom_id res chain seq x y z
N MET A 1 7.63 28.15 -13.59
CA MET A 1 7.04 29.50 -13.46
C MET A 1 7.48 30.07 -12.13
N ASP A 2 7.99 31.28 -12.15
CA ASP A 2 8.47 32.01 -10.99
C ASP A 2 8.22 33.50 -11.23
N GLU A 3 8.09 34.27 -10.15
CA GLU A 3 7.82 35.72 -10.16
C GLU A 3 6.58 36.13 -10.97
N CYS A 4 5.51 35.33 -10.92
CA CYS A 4 4.20 35.69 -11.49
C CYS A 4 3.30 36.27 -10.39
N TYR A 5 3.33 37.60 -10.23
CA TYR A 5 2.67 38.32 -9.13
C TYR A 5 1.18 38.62 -9.35
N ASP A 6 0.59 38.05 -10.40
CA ASP A 6 -0.83 38.15 -10.74
C ASP A 6 -1.29 36.78 -11.26
N ILE A 7 -2.56 36.66 -11.61
CA ILE A 7 -3.23 35.42 -12.00
C ILE A 7 -2.67 34.88 -13.33
N GLY A 8 -1.65 34.04 -13.22
CA GLY A 8 -1.08 33.29 -14.34
C GLY A 8 -2.01 32.19 -14.86
N LYS A 9 -1.77 31.74 -16.10
CA LYS A 9 -2.50 30.62 -16.71
C LYS A 9 -1.57 29.68 -17.47
N VAL A 10 -1.70 28.38 -17.23
CA VAL A 10 -1.13 27.30 -18.04
C VAL A 10 -2.23 26.33 -18.39
N GLU A 11 -2.54 26.22 -19.68
CA GLU A 11 -3.71 25.46 -20.13
C GLU A 11 -3.32 24.52 -21.27
N ASN A 12 -3.79 23.28 -21.23
CA ASN A 12 -3.62 22.28 -22.30
C ASN A 12 -2.16 22.06 -22.75
N CYS A 13 -1.21 22.21 -21.84
CA CYS A 13 0.21 21.91 -22.09
C CYS A 13 0.49 20.45 -21.71
N HIS A 14 1.14 19.69 -22.61
CA HIS A 14 1.34 18.25 -22.47
C HIS A 14 2.82 17.90 -22.72
N PHE A 15 3.50 17.28 -21.75
CA PHE A 15 4.92 16.96 -21.83
C PHE A 15 5.20 15.46 -21.80
N TRP A 16 5.99 14.99 -22.77
CA TRP A 16 6.47 13.62 -22.85
C TRP A 16 7.98 13.63 -23.13
N PRO A 17 8.73 12.58 -22.78
CA PRO A 17 10.14 12.46 -23.10
C PRO A 17 10.33 12.10 -24.58
N PHE A 18 9.90 12.97 -25.50
CA PHE A 18 9.85 12.78 -26.96
C PHE A 18 11.21 12.49 -27.66
N GLY A 19 12.31 12.35 -26.90
CA GLY A 19 13.64 12.08 -27.44
C GLY A 19 13.82 10.67 -28.00
N VAL A 20 13.09 9.68 -27.47
CA VAL A 20 13.14 8.26 -27.87
C VAL A 20 11.79 7.57 -27.62
N ALA A 21 11.61 6.35 -28.15
CA ALA A 21 10.52 5.49 -27.72
C ALA A 21 10.70 5.14 -26.23
N TYR A 22 9.64 5.27 -25.43
CA TYR A 22 9.74 5.11 -23.99
C TYR A 22 10.19 3.69 -23.61
N ASN A 23 11.32 3.61 -22.92
CA ASN A 23 11.81 2.41 -22.27
C ASN A 23 12.46 2.81 -20.93
N PRO A 24 11.98 2.33 -19.77
CA PRO A 24 12.52 2.73 -18.47
C PRO A 24 14.01 2.39 -18.29
N GLU A 25 14.55 1.46 -19.09
CA GLU A 25 15.97 1.07 -19.08
C GLU A 25 16.83 1.82 -20.11
N ASP A 26 16.22 2.57 -21.03
CA ASP A 26 16.98 3.46 -21.91
C ASP A 26 17.63 4.59 -21.09
N PRO A 27 18.93 4.91 -21.29
CA PRO A 27 19.62 5.91 -20.48
C PRO A 27 18.99 7.30 -20.48
N TYR A 28 18.44 7.75 -21.62
CA TYR A 28 17.78 9.06 -21.72
C TYR A 28 16.46 9.03 -20.95
N CYS A 29 15.62 8.01 -21.20
CA CYS A 29 14.37 7.85 -20.47
C CYS A 29 14.61 7.75 -18.97
N LYS A 30 15.57 6.92 -18.53
CA LYS A 30 15.91 6.74 -17.12
C LYS A 30 16.33 8.05 -16.46
N TRP A 31 17.13 8.87 -17.14
CA TRP A 31 17.52 10.17 -16.61
C TRP A 31 16.31 11.10 -16.46
N VAL A 32 15.49 11.29 -17.50
CA VAL A 32 14.30 12.15 -17.42
C VAL A 32 13.33 11.65 -16.35
N ASN A 33 13.13 10.33 -16.28
CA ASN A 33 12.15 9.67 -15.44
C ASN A 33 12.59 9.56 -13.96
N THR A 34 13.84 9.92 -13.64
CA THR A 34 14.35 9.97 -12.26
C THR A 34 14.82 11.36 -11.82
N GLN A 35 15.19 12.23 -12.76
CA GLN A 35 15.78 13.55 -12.48
C GLN A 35 14.96 14.72 -13.05
N GLY A 36 14.18 14.49 -14.10
CA GLY A 36 13.43 15.53 -14.79
C GLY A 36 12.24 16.05 -13.98
N VAL A 37 11.94 17.33 -14.13
CA VAL A 37 10.74 17.99 -13.61
C VAL A 37 9.93 18.52 -14.80
N ALA A 38 8.67 18.10 -14.95
CA ALA A 38 7.85 18.54 -16.09
C ALA A 38 7.27 19.95 -15.88
N TYR A 39 6.68 20.19 -14.70
CA TYR A 39 6.16 21.49 -14.30
C TYR A 39 6.76 21.89 -12.96
N GLU A 40 7.36 23.07 -12.89
CA GLU A 40 7.78 23.67 -11.61
C GLU A 40 7.09 25.01 -11.41
N PHE A 41 6.45 25.17 -10.26
CA PHE A 41 5.83 26.41 -9.81
C PHE A 41 6.51 26.84 -8.51
N ALA A 42 7.29 27.92 -8.60
CA ALA A 42 7.86 28.62 -7.47
C ALA A 42 6.95 29.81 -7.12
N ARG A 43 7.42 31.06 -7.17
CA ARG A 43 6.60 32.20 -6.79
C ARG A 43 5.51 32.52 -7.82
N THR A 44 4.25 32.22 -7.49
CA THR A 44 3.09 32.65 -8.30
C THR A 44 1.88 33.00 -7.42
N ASP A 45 1.08 33.99 -7.82
CA ASP A 45 -0.19 34.34 -7.19
C ASP A 45 -1.39 33.84 -8.01
N TRP A 46 -2.23 33.04 -7.37
CA TRP A 46 -3.51 32.55 -7.90
C TRP A 46 -3.42 31.91 -9.28
N ASN A 47 -2.36 31.14 -9.54
CA ASN A 47 -2.12 30.57 -10.85
C ASN A 47 -3.23 29.55 -11.21
N TYR A 48 -3.77 29.63 -12.43
CA TYR A 48 -4.67 28.62 -12.97
C TYR A 48 -3.89 27.65 -13.86
N VAL A 49 -3.86 26.39 -13.48
CA VAL A 49 -3.27 25.31 -14.29
C VAL A 49 -4.37 24.34 -14.63
N THR A 50 -4.73 24.24 -15.91
CA THR A 50 -5.87 23.42 -16.33
C THR A 50 -5.55 22.48 -17.47
N HIS A 51 -6.04 21.25 -17.38
CA HIS A 51 -5.97 20.24 -18.45
C HIS A 51 -4.53 19.96 -18.94
N THR A 52 -3.55 20.05 -18.03
CA THR A 52 -2.15 19.77 -18.33
C THR A 52 -1.83 18.31 -18.05
N PHE A 53 -0.85 17.78 -18.78
CA PHE A 53 -0.40 16.40 -18.60
C PHE A 53 1.11 16.30 -18.68
N CYS A 54 1.70 15.36 -17.95
CA CYS A 54 3.03 14.86 -18.23
C CYS A 54 3.13 13.35 -18.06
N PHE A 55 4.02 12.73 -18.84
CA PHE A 55 4.33 11.31 -18.74
C PHE A 55 5.83 11.11 -18.57
N GLY A 56 6.25 10.22 -17.68
CA GLY A 56 7.61 9.68 -17.66
C GLY A 56 8.68 10.64 -17.11
N TYR A 57 8.33 11.51 -16.16
CA TYR A 57 9.28 12.42 -15.49
C TYR A 57 9.60 11.96 -14.07
N GLY A 58 10.74 12.39 -13.51
CA GLY A 58 11.03 12.17 -12.09
C GLY A 58 9.96 12.80 -11.22
N VAL A 59 9.73 14.10 -11.44
CA VAL A 59 8.65 14.87 -10.81
C VAL A 59 7.71 15.41 -11.88
N GLY A 60 6.42 15.13 -11.76
CA GLY A 60 5.40 15.70 -12.65
C GLY A 60 5.17 17.18 -12.35
N TYR A 61 4.55 17.45 -11.20
CA TYR A 61 4.28 18.81 -10.71
C TYR A 61 5.10 19.07 -9.44
N LYS A 62 6.01 20.04 -9.50
CA LYS A 62 6.81 20.49 -8.38
C LYS A 62 6.33 21.87 -7.90
N PHE A 63 5.98 21.94 -6.63
CA PHE A 63 5.68 23.20 -5.95
C PHE A 63 6.85 23.54 -5.03
N SER A 64 7.64 24.53 -5.42
CA SER A 64 8.90 24.89 -4.77
C SER A 64 8.87 26.31 -4.21
N GLU A 65 9.97 26.71 -3.59
CA GLU A 65 10.20 28.07 -3.11
C GLU A 65 11.41 28.66 -3.83
N SER A 66 11.22 29.82 -4.44
CA SER A 66 12.32 30.67 -4.91
C SER A 66 12.62 31.76 -3.90
N ARG A 67 13.58 32.63 -4.20
CA ARG A 67 13.85 33.83 -3.38
C ARG A 67 12.65 34.78 -3.30
N ALA A 68 11.75 34.72 -4.27
CA ALA A 68 10.55 35.55 -4.32
C ALA A 68 9.37 34.93 -3.54
N GLY A 69 9.49 33.66 -3.12
CA GLY A 69 8.49 32.91 -2.34
C GLY A 69 7.96 31.69 -3.11
N SER A 70 6.72 31.29 -2.82
CA SER A 70 6.15 30.02 -3.28
C SER A 70 4.82 30.20 -4.03
N CYS A 71 4.21 29.08 -4.43
CA CYS A 71 3.01 29.04 -5.26
C CYS A 71 1.73 28.97 -4.41
N ASN A 72 0.67 29.66 -4.84
CA ASN A 72 -0.70 29.27 -4.57
C ASN A 72 -1.50 29.24 -5.89
N GLY A 73 -2.65 28.57 -5.89
CA GLY A 73 -3.53 28.59 -7.06
C GLY A 73 -4.47 27.39 -7.20
N SER A 74 -5.05 27.28 -8.39
CA SER A 74 -6.05 26.29 -8.77
C SER A 74 -5.53 25.40 -9.89
N PHE A 75 -5.53 24.09 -9.65
CA PHE A 75 -4.97 23.06 -10.51
C PHE A 75 -6.07 22.06 -10.84
N VAL A 76 -6.62 22.13 -12.06
CA VAL A 76 -7.85 21.41 -12.42
C VAL A 76 -7.60 20.50 -13.62
N GLY A 77 -7.86 19.20 -13.47
CA GLY A 77 -7.64 18.25 -14.55
C GLY A 77 -6.15 18.07 -14.87
N ILE A 78 -5.29 18.12 -13.86
CA ILE A 78 -3.84 17.91 -14.04
C ILE A 78 -3.50 16.42 -13.95
N GLY A 79 -2.73 15.92 -14.91
CA GLY A 79 -2.29 14.52 -14.94
C GLY A 79 -0.77 14.40 -14.91
N ALA A 80 -0.26 13.47 -14.10
CA ALA A 80 1.15 13.08 -14.09
C ALA A 80 1.25 11.55 -14.03
N ASP A 81 1.60 10.96 -15.16
CA ASP A 81 1.72 9.52 -15.34
C ASP A 81 3.19 9.07 -15.32
N CYS A 82 3.42 7.88 -14.79
CA CYS A 82 4.71 7.22 -14.71
C CYS A 82 5.79 8.11 -14.05
N CYS A 83 5.48 8.71 -12.91
CA CYS A 83 6.39 9.61 -12.17
C CYS A 83 6.88 9.02 -10.85
N THR A 84 8.15 9.24 -10.47
CA THR A 84 8.60 8.83 -9.11
C THR A 84 7.85 9.63 -8.04
N ARG A 85 7.57 10.90 -8.34
CA ARG A 85 6.66 11.81 -7.63
C ARG A 85 5.76 12.49 -8.63
N ALA A 86 4.50 12.09 -8.72
CA ALA A 86 3.56 12.75 -9.63
C ALA A 86 3.32 14.21 -9.21
N VAL A 87 3.23 14.46 -7.90
CA VAL A 87 3.24 15.79 -7.28
C VAL A 87 4.24 15.80 -6.13
N ARG A 88 5.10 16.81 -6.09
CA ARG A 88 6.01 17.09 -4.98
C ARG A 88 5.79 18.50 -4.47
N VAL A 89 5.31 18.63 -3.24
CA VAL A 89 5.11 19.90 -2.56
C VAL A 89 6.27 20.12 -1.60
N GLU A 90 7.21 20.96 -2.00
CA GLU A 90 8.30 21.45 -1.14
C GLU A 90 7.86 22.70 -0.38
N GLN A 91 7.06 23.55 -1.02
CA GLN A 91 6.45 24.73 -0.40
C GLN A 91 5.16 25.15 -1.12
N CYS A 92 4.24 25.77 -0.39
CA CYS A 92 3.17 26.59 -0.94
C CYS A 92 2.88 27.79 -0.02
N GLN A 93 2.13 28.77 -0.52
CA GLN A 93 1.70 29.94 0.28
C GLN A 93 0.17 29.98 0.38
N ASP A 94 -0.36 30.79 1.28
CA ASP A 94 -1.79 31.04 1.35
C ASP A 94 -2.33 31.62 0.03
N PRO A 95 -3.55 31.25 -0.41
CA PRO A 95 -4.52 30.39 0.29
C PRO A 95 -4.29 28.88 0.11
N GLY A 96 -3.21 28.47 -0.56
CA GLY A 96 -2.81 27.08 -0.74
C GLY A 96 -2.91 26.57 -2.17
N LEU A 97 -2.76 25.25 -2.31
CA LEU A 97 -2.88 24.50 -3.57
C LEU A 97 -4.24 23.82 -3.63
N LEU A 98 -5.04 24.19 -4.62
CA LEU A 98 -6.38 23.64 -4.84
C LEU A 98 -6.35 22.70 -6.05
N ILE A 99 -6.15 21.42 -5.81
CA ILE A 99 -6.02 20.38 -6.83
C ILE A 99 -7.35 19.65 -6.98
N THR A 100 -7.93 19.66 -8.17
CA THR A 100 -9.24 19.05 -8.46
C THR A 100 -9.18 18.21 -9.73
N ASN A 101 -9.81 17.04 -9.74
CA ASN A 101 -9.85 16.14 -10.89
C ASN A 101 -8.44 15.73 -11.38
N GLY A 102 -7.51 15.53 -10.46
CA GLY A 102 -6.13 15.12 -10.80
C GLY A 102 -6.00 13.62 -11.07
N GLU A 103 -5.01 13.25 -11.87
CA GLU A 103 -4.60 11.86 -12.11
C GLU A 103 -3.11 11.69 -11.79
N PHE A 104 -2.78 10.78 -10.87
CA PHE A 104 -1.41 10.62 -10.37
C PHE A 104 -0.97 9.16 -10.35
N VAL A 105 0.11 8.88 -11.09
CA VAL A 105 0.60 7.52 -11.33
C VAL A 105 2.08 7.39 -11.05
N GLY A 106 2.44 6.37 -10.27
CA GLY A 106 3.82 6.03 -9.97
C GLY A 106 4.59 5.53 -11.18
N ARG A 107 5.90 5.79 -11.15
CA ARG A 107 6.85 5.37 -12.19
C ARG A 107 6.83 3.85 -12.37
N TRP A 108 6.69 3.43 -13.62
CA TRP A 108 6.82 2.02 -14.00
C TRP A 108 8.23 1.52 -13.70
N SER A 109 8.35 0.26 -13.29
CA SER A 109 9.60 -0.35 -12.82
C SER A 109 10.18 0.25 -11.52
N SER A 110 9.56 1.27 -10.93
CA SER A 110 9.90 1.71 -9.57
C SER A 110 9.10 0.94 -8.54
N GLN A 111 9.74 0.67 -7.42
CA GLN A 111 9.19 -0.05 -6.28
C GLN A 111 8.88 0.89 -5.11
N ASP A 112 9.20 2.17 -5.23
CA ASP A 112 9.22 3.19 -4.17
C ASP A 112 8.56 4.51 -4.61
N SER A 113 7.77 4.45 -5.69
CA SER A 113 7.04 5.61 -6.20
C SER A 113 6.01 6.08 -5.18
N VAL A 114 5.89 7.40 -5.05
CA VAL A 114 4.89 8.06 -4.22
C VAL A 114 4.14 9.03 -5.11
N CYS A 115 2.82 8.90 -5.27
CA CYS A 115 2.09 9.81 -6.17
C CYS A 115 2.20 11.25 -5.69
N VAL A 116 1.82 11.54 -4.44
CA VAL A 116 1.88 12.89 -3.87
C VAL A 116 2.76 12.89 -2.63
N GLU A 117 3.84 13.67 -2.67
CA GLU A 117 4.71 13.89 -1.53
C GLU A 117 4.59 15.32 -1.02
N ILE A 118 4.23 15.48 0.26
CA ILE A 118 4.29 16.74 0.99
C ILE A 118 5.56 16.71 1.85
N ALA A 119 6.56 17.48 1.42
CA ALA A 119 7.87 17.48 2.03
C ALA A 119 7.87 18.14 3.42
N PRO A 120 8.85 17.84 4.29
CA PRO A 120 8.91 18.38 5.64
C PRO A 120 8.93 19.91 5.74
N GLY A 121 9.45 20.60 4.71
CA GLY A 121 9.53 22.07 4.68
C GLY A 121 8.25 22.77 4.19
N SER A 122 7.25 22.02 3.70
CA SER A 122 6.03 22.62 3.17
C SER A 122 5.22 23.25 4.29
N ASP A 123 4.64 24.40 4.04
CA ASP A 123 3.63 25.04 4.87
C ASP A 123 2.31 25.19 4.10
N GLY A 124 1.27 25.69 4.76
CA GLY A 124 0.00 26.05 4.11
C GLY A 124 -0.96 24.89 3.84
N LYS A 125 -1.95 25.15 2.98
CA LYS A 125 -3.06 24.23 2.66
C LYS A 125 -2.81 23.52 1.34
N ILE A 126 -2.95 22.20 1.33
CA ILE A 126 -2.98 21.37 0.13
C ILE A 126 -4.32 20.63 0.12
N SER A 127 -5.15 20.92 -0.88
CA SER A 127 -6.45 20.28 -1.05
C SER A 127 -6.49 19.48 -2.34
N MET A 128 -6.86 18.21 -2.24
CA MET A 128 -7.07 17.31 -3.37
C MET A 128 -8.53 16.86 -3.35
N VAL A 129 -9.26 17.14 -4.43
CA VAL A 129 -10.68 16.81 -4.56
C VAL A 129 -10.91 16.02 -5.83
N ASN A 130 -11.64 14.90 -5.75
CA ASN A 130 -11.98 14.08 -6.91
C ASN A 130 -10.74 13.63 -7.72
N CYS A 131 -9.64 13.31 -7.04
CA CYS A 131 -8.40 12.88 -7.67
C CYS A 131 -8.30 11.34 -7.72
N SER A 132 -7.68 10.82 -8.77
CA SER A 132 -7.42 9.39 -8.96
C SER A 132 -5.93 9.09 -8.77
N PHE A 133 -5.65 8.05 -7.99
CA PHE A 133 -4.31 7.56 -7.71
C PHE A 133 -4.24 6.09 -8.12
N TRP A 134 -3.33 5.76 -9.02
CA TRP A 134 -3.16 4.38 -9.47
C TRP A 134 -1.70 4.06 -9.77
N GLY A 135 -1.39 2.76 -9.76
CA GLY A 135 -0.03 2.25 -9.63
C GLY A 135 0.64 1.86 -10.94
N PRO A 136 1.92 1.44 -10.86
CA PRO A 136 2.59 0.93 -9.64
C PRO A 136 3.02 2.01 -8.63
N ASN A 137 2.52 1.95 -7.39
CA ASN A 137 2.89 2.83 -6.29
C ASN A 137 3.36 2.04 -5.07
N ASP A 138 4.27 2.60 -4.27
CA ASP A 138 4.44 2.16 -2.88
C ASP A 138 3.42 2.86 -1.97
N LEU A 139 3.33 4.20 -2.09
CA LEU A 139 2.37 5.05 -1.39
C LEU A 139 1.60 5.92 -2.39
N CYS A 140 0.33 6.21 -2.12
CA CYS A 140 -0.39 7.25 -2.88
C CYS A 140 -0.09 8.64 -2.31
N ILE A 141 -0.08 8.80 -0.99
CA ILE A 141 0.23 10.09 -0.34
C ILE A 141 1.23 9.87 0.79
N LEU A 142 2.31 10.66 0.79
CA LEU A 142 3.26 10.77 1.89
C LEU A 142 3.25 12.20 2.41
N HIS A 143 2.79 12.40 3.65
CA HIS A 143 2.75 13.70 4.32
C HIS A 143 3.76 13.75 5.47
N ARG A 144 4.77 14.62 5.36
CA ARG A 144 5.85 14.74 6.36
C ARG A 144 6.04 16.14 6.93
N SER A 145 5.17 17.08 6.56
CA SER A 145 5.25 18.45 7.07
C SER A 145 4.67 18.54 8.49
N PRO A 146 5.37 19.15 9.45
CA PRO A 146 4.81 19.43 10.76
C PRO A 146 3.76 20.55 10.72
N THR A 147 3.76 21.43 9.72
CA THR A 147 2.94 22.65 9.70
C THR A 147 1.78 22.59 8.72
N ALA A 148 1.99 21.97 7.54
CA ALA A 148 1.01 21.93 6.47
C ALA A 148 -0.28 21.18 6.86
N GLN A 149 -1.35 21.54 6.18
CA GLN A 149 -2.64 20.86 6.26
C GLN A 149 -2.97 20.24 4.90
N THR A 150 -3.16 18.92 4.87
CA THR A 150 -3.57 18.19 3.67
C THR A 150 -5.01 17.72 3.78
N THR A 151 -5.78 17.87 2.70
CA THR A 151 -7.09 17.23 2.55
C THR A 151 -7.09 16.38 1.29
N ALA A 152 -7.56 15.14 1.40
CA ALA A 152 -7.96 14.30 0.28
C ALA A 152 -9.46 14.00 0.42
N SER A 153 -10.26 14.48 -0.53
CA SER A 153 -11.72 14.36 -0.50
C SER A 153 -12.24 13.77 -1.79
N ALA A 154 -13.15 12.80 -1.70
CA ALA A 154 -13.74 12.14 -2.86
C ALA A 154 -12.68 11.52 -3.81
N CYS A 155 -11.56 11.06 -3.26
CA CYS A 155 -10.47 10.48 -4.04
C CYS A 155 -10.67 8.98 -4.27
N ASN A 156 -10.10 8.46 -5.35
CA ASN A 156 -10.02 7.03 -5.61
C ASN A 156 -8.57 6.56 -5.54
N PHE A 157 -8.27 5.60 -4.68
CA PHE A 157 -6.92 5.09 -4.45
C PHE A 157 -6.82 3.61 -4.78
N VAL A 158 -5.96 3.24 -5.73
CA VAL A 158 -5.74 1.84 -6.12
C VAL A 158 -4.25 1.53 -6.35
N HIS A 159 -3.90 0.25 -6.28
CA HIS A 159 -2.59 -0.29 -6.68
C HIS A 159 -1.38 0.36 -5.96
N TRP A 160 -1.49 0.54 -4.64
CA TRP A 160 -0.34 0.87 -3.77
C TRP A 160 0.31 -0.41 -3.23
N ASP A 161 1.37 -0.25 -2.43
CA ASP A 161 2.14 -1.37 -1.88
C ASP A 161 2.63 -2.33 -2.97
N VAL A 162 3.23 -1.80 -4.04
CA VAL A 162 3.70 -2.58 -5.20
C VAL A 162 4.65 -3.73 -4.81
N ASN A 163 5.39 -3.57 -3.71
CA ASN A 163 6.26 -4.63 -3.17
C ASN A 163 5.52 -5.66 -2.30
N ASN A 164 4.30 -5.35 -1.90
CA ASN A 164 3.51 -6.07 -0.91
C ASN A 164 4.16 -6.06 0.48
N HIS A 165 5.00 -5.07 0.84
CA HIS A 165 5.65 -5.02 2.14
C HIS A 165 4.73 -4.51 3.27
N GLY A 166 3.45 -4.26 2.98
CA GLY A 166 2.48 -3.73 3.94
C GLY A 166 2.51 -2.21 4.02
N SER A 167 2.95 -1.52 2.96
CA SER A 167 2.90 -0.07 2.87
C SER A 167 1.45 0.44 2.98
N PRO A 168 1.19 1.52 3.75
CA PRO A 168 -0.13 2.14 3.76
C PRO A 168 -0.41 2.86 2.43
N CYS A 169 -1.67 2.99 2.04
CA CYS A 169 -2.01 3.85 0.90
C CYS A 169 -1.62 5.32 1.17
N ILE A 170 -1.94 5.80 2.38
CA ILE A 170 -1.63 7.15 2.85
C ILE A 170 -0.80 7.05 4.13
N GLN A 171 0.37 7.69 4.13
CA GLN A 171 1.18 7.86 5.33
C GLN A 171 1.24 9.33 5.72
N ALA A 172 0.81 9.65 6.93
CA ALA A 172 1.00 10.96 7.55
C ALA A 172 1.90 10.83 8.77
N ASP A 173 3.12 11.36 8.69
CA ASP A 173 4.09 11.29 9.78
C ASP A 173 3.87 12.40 10.81
N GLU A 174 3.55 13.62 10.35
CA GLU A 174 3.38 14.83 11.17
C GLU A 174 2.18 15.67 10.68
N GLY A 175 1.99 16.90 11.18
CA GLY A 175 1.08 17.87 10.58
C GLY A 175 -0.41 17.64 10.82
N LYS A 176 -1.24 18.01 9.85
CA LYS A 176 -2.70 17.82 9.89
C LYS A 176 -3.20 17.20 8.59
N ILE A 177 -4.06 16.19 8.71
CA ILE A 177 -4.65 15.52 7.55
C ILE A 177 -6.16 15.30 7.70
N ILE A 178 -6.88 15.47 6.59
CA ILE A 178 -8.27 15.04 6.43
C ILE A 178 -8.32 14.09 5.25
N VAL A 179 -8.90 12.90 5.45
CA VAL A 179 -9.20 11.95 4.38
C VAL A 179 -10.67 11.62 4.47
N GLU A 180 -11.44 12.05 3.47
CA GLU A 180 -12.89 11.90 3.52
C GLU A 180 -13.52 11.48 2.21
N SER A 181 -14.65 10.78 2.32
CA SER A 181 -15.49 10.36 1.19
C SER A 181 -14.73 9.64 0.08
N SER A 182 -13.62 8.98 0.42
CA SER A 182 -12.71 8.39 -0.55
C SER A 182 -12.88 6.88 -0.63
N THR A 183 -12.57 6.32 -1.79
CA THR A 183 -12.64 4.88 -2.06
C THR A 183 -11.25 4.31 -2.19
N PHE A 184 -11.03 3.17 -1.56
CA PHE A 184 -9.77 2.44 -1.59
C PHE A 184 -9.97 1.06 -2.23
N GLY A 185 -9.09 0.72 -3.16
CA GLY A 185 -9.00 -0.59 -3.78
C GLY A 185 -8.41 -1.64 -2.84
N ALA A 186 -7.92 -2.74 -3.42
CA ALA A 186 -7.30 -3.81 -2.66
C ALA A 186 -5.97 -3.36 -2.01
N GLY A 187 -5.84 -3.61 -0.71
CA GLY A 187 -4.60 -3.45 0.05
C GLY A 187 -4.79 -3.79 1.53
N SER A 188 -3.69 -3.95 2.26
CA SER A 188 -3.72 -4.39 3.66
C SER A 188 -3.93 -3.24 4.66
N LEU A 189 -3.42 -2.05 4.34
CA LEU A 189 -3.46 -0.86 5.20
C LEU A 189 -3.81 0.39 4.39
N HIS A 190 -4.81 1.15 4.82
CA HIS A 190 -5.29 2.32 4.08
C HIS A 190 -4.62 3.60 4.56
N VAL A 191 -4.58 3.83 5.88
CA VAL A 191 -3.96 5.03 6.45
C VAL A 191 -3.07 4.67 7.62
N ARG A 192 -1.85 5.21 7.62
CA ARG A 192 -0.99 5.26 8.81
C ARG A 192 -0.93 6.69 9.32
N VAL A 193 -1.27 6.88 10.58
CA VAL A 193 -1.20 8.16 11.29
C VAL A 193 -0.09 8.09 12.34
N GLY A 194 1.02 8.78 12.08
CA GLY A 194 2.20 8.83 12.93
C GLY A 194 1.97 9.57 14.25
N GLU A 195 2.80 9.28 15.25
CA GLU A 195 2.69 9.80 16.62
C GLU A 195 2.72 11.35 16.72
N LYS A 196 3.41 12.00 15.77
CA LYS A 196 3.61 13.45 15.71
C LYS A 196 2.50 14.18 14.96
N VAL A 197 1.56 13.47 14.34
CA VAL A 197 0.38 14.07 13.74
C VAL A 197 -0.38 14.85 14.81
N ARG A 198 -0.73 16.10 14.49
CA ARG A 198 -1.42 17.02 15.40
C ARG A 198 -2.93 16.87 15.34
N SER A 199 -3.46 16.48 14.19
CA SER A 199 -4.88 16.18 13.96
C SER A 199 -5.04 15.32 12.71
N ALA A 200 -5.78 14.21 12.81
CA ALA A 200 -6.22 13.42 11.67
C ALA A 200 -7.74 13.24 11.74
N ILE A 201 -8.43 13.50 10.63
CA ILE A 201 -9.86 13.24 10.48
C ILE A 201 -10.03 12.27 9.32
N LEU A 202 -10.55 11.08 9.59
CA LEU A 202 -10.75 10.01 8.62
C LEU A 202 -12.24 9.68 8.60
N MET A 203 -12.97 10.11 7.58
CA MET A 203 -14.44 10.09 7.60
C MET A 203 -15.08 9.61 6.31
N GLY A 204 -16.07 8.72 6.41
CA GLY A 204 -16.91 8.38 5.26
C GLY A 204 -16.16 7.63 4.16
N ASN A 205 -15.09 6.89 4.48
CA ASN A 205 -14.27 6.19 3.50
C ASN A 205 -14.75 4.75 3.27
N GLN A 206 -14.60 4.26 2.04
CA GLN A 206 -14.96 2.90 1.63
C GLN A 206 -13.72 2.11 1.20
N ALA A 207 -13.71 0.82 1.54
CA ALA A 207 -12.65 -0.11 1.18
C ALA A 207 -13.22 -1.52 1.15
N GLY A 208 -12.88 -2.31 0.12
CA GLY A 208 -13.51 -3.63 -0.13
C GLY A 208 -13.32 -4.70 0.96
N SER A 209 -12.66 -4.39 2.07
CA SER A 209 -12.48 -5.29 3.21
C SER A 209 -12.52 -4.54 4.55
N GLY A 210 -13.20 -3.40 4.57
CA GLY A 210 -13.18 -2.45 5.68
C GLY A 210 -12.01 -1.49 5.60
N PHE A 211 -12.25 -0.26 6.01
CA PHE A 211 -11.25 0.80 6.10
C PHE A 211 -10.35 0.55 7.32
N ARG A 212 -9.03 0.61 7.12
CA ARG A 212 -8.04 0.17 8.12
C ARG A 212 -7.02 1.25 8.37
N VAL A 213 -6.84 1.56 9.65
CA VAL A 213 -5.99 2.64 10.12
C VAL A 213 -5.01 2.12 11.16
N GLU A 214 -3.72 2.43 10.97
CA GLU A 214 -2.71 2.34 12.03
C GLU A 214 -2.64 3.71 12.72
N ASN A 215 -3.22 3.81 13.92
CA ASN A 215 -3.31 5.06 14.67
C ASN A 215 -2.27 5.13 15.79
N PHE A 216 -1.17 5.84 15.56
CA PHE A 216 -0.15 6.14 16.58
C PHE A 216 -0.34 7.52 17.24
N ALA A 217 -1.23 8.37 16.71
CA ALA A 217 -1.54 9.69 17.28
C ALA A 217 -2.61 9.65 18.39
N GLY A 218 -3.17 8.48 18.67
CA GLY A 218 -4.18 8.25 19.70
C GLY A 218 -5.43 9.09 19.46
N ARG A 219 -5.87 9.82 20.48
CA ARG A 219 -7.10 10.66 20.45
C ARG A 219 -7.07 11.81 19.43
N LYS A 220 -5.93 12.11 18.81
CA LYS A 220 -5.80 13.13 17.77
C LYS A 220 -6.32 12.64 16.42
N THR A 221 -6.55 11.34 16.28
CA THR A 221 -7.19 10.72 15.13
C THR A 221 -8.66 10.53 15.43
N ILE A 222 -9.51 11.09 14.58
CA ILE A 222 -10.96 10.93 14.63
C ILE A 222 -11.35 10.06 13.42
N GLU A 223 -11.92 8.89 13.70
CA GLU A 223 -12.42 7.96 12.70
C GLU A 223 -13.95 7.88 12.84
N THR A 224 -14.68 8.14 11.76
CA THR A 224 -16.16 8.12 11.81
C THR A 224 -16.77 7.74 10.47
N ALA A 225 -17.86 6.97 10.50
CA ALA A 225 -18.61 6.56 9.31
C ALA A 225 -17.76 5.90 8.20
N ASN A 226 -16.63 5.27 8.53
CA ASN A 226 -15.85 4.50 7.57
C ASN A 226 -16.42 3.08 7.44
N GLU A 227 -16.25 2.46 6.27
CA GLU A 227 -16.69 1.08 6.02
C GLU A 227 -16.04 0.13 7.05
N PRO A 228 -16.82 -0.60 7.86
CA PRO A 228 -16.28 -1.49 8.87
C PRO A 228 -15.64 -2.73 8.23
N ASP A 229 -14.76 -3.40 8.97
CA ASP A 229 -14.34 -4.74 8.56
C ASP A 229 -15.58 -5.67 8.57
N PRO A 230 -15.90 -6.36 7.46
CA PRO A 230 -17.07 -7.24 7.40
C PRO A 230 -16.92 -8.49 8.27
N ILE A 231 -15.72 -8.78 8.79
CA ILE A 231 -15.45 -9.97 9.59
C ILE A 231 -15.47 -9.63 11.08
N ASP A 232 -16.42 -10.21 11.80
CA ASP A 232 -16.50 -10.14 13.27
C ASP A 232 -15.65 -11.24 13.91
N TRP A 233 -14.46 -10.87 14.39
CA TRP A 233 -13.54 -11.76 15.11
C TRP A 233 -13.96 -11.95 16.57
N THR A 234 -15.06 -12.67 16.77
CA THR A 234 -15.54 -13.06 18.10
C THR A 234 -14.55 -14.00 18.81
N GLY A 235 -14.65 -14.10 20.13
CA GLY A 235 -13.88 -15.09 20.89
C GLY A 235 -14.10 -16.52 20.38
N GLU A 236 -15.33 -16.87 19.96
CA GLU A 236 -15.63 -18.18 19.36
C GLU A 236 -14.90 -18.37 18.03
N ALA A 237 -14.94 -17.37 17.14
CA ALA A 237 -14.25 -17.41 15.85
C ALA A 237 -12.73 -17.59 16.01
N LEU A 238 -12.16 -16.98 17.05
CA LEU A 238 -10.74 -17.11 17.40
C LEU A 238 -10.39 -18.45 18.05
N THR A 239 -11.35 -19.31 18.41
CA THR A 239 -11.03 -20.62 18.99
C THR A 239 -10.52 -21.61 17.95
N HIS A 240 -11.04 -21.55 16.72
CA HIS A 240 -10.68 -22.45 15.63
C HIS A 240 -11.07 -21.84 14.28
N TYR A 241 -10.07 -21.46 13.49
CA TYR A 241 -10.31 -20.89 12.16
C TYR A 241 -9.33 -21.40 11.11
N VAL A 242 -9.72 -21.20 9.86
CA VAL A 242 -8.91 -21.49 8.69
C VAL A 242 -8.85 -20.29 7.77
N LEU A 243 -7.66 -20.01 7.26
CA LEU A 243 -7.38 -19.04 6.20
C LEU A 243 -6.89 -19.81 4.99
N ARG A 244 -7.60 -19.70 3.86
CA ARG A 244 -7.19 -20.28 2.58
C ARG A 244 -6.52 -19.20 1.73
N LEU A 245 -5.31 -19.51 1.26
CA LEU A 245 -4.50 -18.61 0.46
C LEU A 245 -4.87 -18.77 -1.01
N GLY A 246 -4.84 -17.67 -1.75
CA GLY A 246 -5.28 -17.60 -3.14
C GLY A 246 -6.80 -17.41 -3.29
N THR A 247 -7.55 -17.44 -2.18
CA THR A 247 -9.00 -17.22 -2.14
C THR A 247 -9.29 -15.75 -1.78
N PRO A 248 -10.34 -15.11 -2.33
CA PRO A 248 -10.72 -13.74 -1.97
C PRO A 248 -10.77 -13.52 -0.45
N GLY A 249 -10.30 -12.36 -0.01
CA GLY A 249 -10.26 -11.98 1.41
C GLY A 249 -8.97 -12.36 2.16
N ASP A 250 -8.07 -13.15 1.57
CA ASP A 250 -6.84 -13.58 2.24
C ASP A 250 -5.78 -12.47 2.40
N GLY A 251 -5.69 -11.55 1.44
CA GLY A 251 -4.64 -10.53 1.37
C GLY A 251 -4.53 -9.63 2.60
N ARG A 252 -5.59 -9.51 3.41
CA ARG A 252 -5.58 -8.74 4.66
C ARG A 252 -4.71 -9.36 5.77
N TYR A 253 -4.37 -10.64 5.64
CA TYR A 253 -3.57 -11.39 6.62
C TYR A 253 -2.15 -11.67 6.13
N LEU A 254 -1.77 -11.13 4.97
CA LEU A 254 -0.57 -11.53 4.25
C LEU A 254 0.27 -10.30 3.93
N ARG A 255 1.57 -10.36 4.24
CA ARG A 255 2.56 -9.39 3.76
C ARG A 255 3.70 -10.08 3.05
N ASN A 256 4.12 -9.47 1.97
CA ASN A 256 5.21 -9.86 1.09
C ASN A 256 4.96 -11.20 0.38
N TRP A 257 3.76 -11.37 -0.15
CA TRP A 257 3.34 -12.55 -0.92
C TRP A 257 3.13 -12.17 -2.38
N PHE A 258 3.30 -13.14 -3.28
CA PHE A 258 2.82 -12.98 -4.65
C PHE A 258 1.29 -13.06 -4.72
N GLY A 259 0.75 -12.67 -5.88
CA GLY A 259 -0.69 -12.72 -6.17
C GLY A 259 -1.28 -14.13 -6.04
N PRO A 260 -2.62 -14.24 -5.96
CA PRO A 260 -3.32 -15.51 -5.91
C PRO A 260 -3.11 -16.30 -7.20
N GLU A 261 -2.94 -17.61 -7.08
CA GLU A 261 -2.82 -18.56 -8.21
C GLU A 261 -3.76 -19.76 -8.00
N THR A 262 -4.11 -20.44 -9.09
CA THR A 262 -5.02 -21.60 -9.12
C THR A 262 -4.53 -22.66 -10.12
N SER A 263 -4.81 -23.94 -9.86
CA SER A 263 -4.42 -25.06 -10.73
C SER A 263 -5.40 -25.30 -11.88
N GLY A 264 -6.49 -24.55 -11.94
CA GLY A 264 -7.54 -24.72 -12.96
C GLY A 264 -8.59 -23.60 -12.91
N GLN A 265 -9.51 -23.63 -13.86
CA GLN A 265 -10.62 -22.67 -13.95
C GLN A 265 -11.86 -23.10 -13.15
N ASP A 266 -11.88 -24.33 -12.65
CA ASP A 266 -12.98 -24.84 -11.83
C ASP A 266 -13.03 -24.13 -10.48
N SER A 267 -14.24 -23.89 -9.95
CA SER A 267 -14.44 -23.22 -8.67
C SER A 267 -13.82 -23.97 -7.48
N ASP A 268 -13.62 -25.29 -7.61
CA ASP A 268 -13.04 -26.15 -6.58
C ASP A 268 -11.53 -26.37 -6.76
N ALA A 269 -10.92 -25.74 -7.77
CA ALA A 269 -9.49 -25.86 -7.99
C ALA A 269 -8.71 -25.34 -6.77
N PRO A 270 -7.68 -26.07 -6.29
CA PRO A 270 -6.80 -25.57 -5.25
C PRO A 270 -6.26 -24.19 -5.60
N THR A 271 -6.44 -23.25 -4.68
CA THR A 271 -5.84 -21.92 -4.75
C THR A 271 -4.66 -21.85 -3.79
N TRP A 272 -3.67 -21.02 -4.13
CA TRP A 272 -2.48 -20.80 -3.31
C TRP A 272 -1.92 -19.41 -3.51
N ARG A 273 -0.89 -19.10 -2.71
CA ARG A 273 0.06 -18.04 -3.00
C ARG A 273 1.48 -18.56 -2.86
N TRP A 274 2.37 -18.01 -3.68
CA TRP A 274 3.81 -18.15 -3.46
C TRP A 274 4.27 -17.15 -2.40
N SER A 275 5.00 -17.65 -1.42
CA SER A 275 5.81 -16.79 -0.56
C SER A 275 6.97 -16.21 -1.38
N ARG A 276 7.55 -15.12 -0.89
CA ARG A 276 8.92 -14.72 -1.21
C ARG A 276 9.89 -15.44 -0.26
N GLU A 277 11.16 -15.05 -0.31
CA GLU A 277 12.18 -15.51 0.65
C GLU A 277 11.79 -15.21 2.10
N GLN A 278 11.09 -14.09 2.31
CA GLN A 278 10.55 -13.72 3.61
C GLN A 278 9.13 -13.17 3.42
N SER A 279 8.13 -13.94 3.85
CA SER A 279 6.73 -13.51 3.84
C SER A 279 6.15 -13.56 5.25
N GLU A 280 5.13 -12.77 5.52
CA GLU A 280 4.51 -12.71 6.84
C GLU A 280 3.04 -13.08 6.77
N PHE A 281 2.61 -13.81 7.79
CA PHE A 281 1.21 -13.90 8.17
C PHE A 281 0.94 -12.92 9.31
N VAL A 282 -0.11 -12.12 9.20
CA VAL A 282 -0.61 -11.24 10.26
C VAL A 282 -1.96 -11.79 10.69
N LEU A 283 -1.95 -12.60 11.74
CA LEU A 283 -3.07 -13.46 12.13
C LEU A 283 -3.77 -12.92 13.38
N PRO A 284 -5.11 -12.90 13.41
CA PRO A 284 -5.86 -12.55 14.61
C PRO A 284 -5.81 -13.70 15.63
N ILE A 285 -5.60 -13.37 16.90
CA ILE A 285 -5.53 -14.32 18.01
C ILE A 285 -6.15 -13.69 19.25
N GLN A 286 -6.50 -14.51 20.24
CA GLN A 286 -6.86 -13.99 21.55
C GLN A 286 -5.61 -13.78 22.41
N ALA A 287 -5.42 -12.56 22.91
CA ALA A 287 -4.33 -12.25 23.83
C ALA A 287 -4.37 -13.17 25.07
N GLY A 288 -3.21 -13.67 25.47
CA GLY A 288 -3.06 -14.58 26.61
C GLY A 288 -3.41 -16.06 26.33
N ILE A 289 -3.79 -16.42 25.09
CA ILE A 289 -4.16 -17.79 24.72
C ILE A 289 -3.08 -18.42 23.82
N ALA A 290 -2.75 -19.69 24.08
CA ALA A 290 -1.87 -20.49 23.25
C ALA A 290 -2.63 -21.14 22.08
N TYR A 291 -1.94 -21.34 20.96
CA TYR A 291 -2.50 -21.91 19.74
C TYR A 291 -1.63 -23.04 19.21
N GLU A 292 -2.28 -24.07 18.66
CA GLU A 292 -1.68 -24.98 17.69
C GLU A 292 -2.06 -24.50 16.29
N GLY A 293 -1.07 -24.40 15.42
CA GLY A 293 -1.25 -24.03 14.04
C GLY A 293 -0.84 -25.14 13.08
N THR A 294 -1.46 -25.19 11.92
CA THR A 294 -1.08 -26.10 10.83
C THR A 294 -1.01 -25.33 9.52
N LEU A 295 0.14 -25.40 8.85
CA LEU A 295 0.34 -24.90 7.49
C LEU A 295 0.23 -26.04 6.47
N ARG A 296 -0.61 -25.87 5.45
CA ARG A 296 -0.63 -26.73 4.27
C ARG A 296 0.14 -26.06 3.13
N LEU A 297 1.19 -26.72 2.65
CA LEU A 297 2.16 -26.17 1.71
C LEU A 297 2.73 -27.28 0.81
N GLU A 298 3.38 -26.91 -0.28
CA GLU A 298 4.27 -27.83 -1.00
C GLU A 298 5.64 -27.86 -0.32
N PRO A 299 6.35 -29.00 -0.30
CA PRO A 299 7.72 -29.05 0.18
C PRO A 299 8.62 -28.00 -0.53
N PRO A 300 9.59 -27.39 0.18
CA PRO A 300 10.51 -26.44 -0.44
C PRO A 300 11.24 -27.06 -1.63
N ARG A 301 11.30 -26.34 -2.76
CA ARG A 301 12.08 -26.77 -3.93
C ARG A 301 13.57 -26.74 -3.69
N VAL A 302 14.02 -25.81 -2.86
CA VAL A 302 15.41 -25.70 -2.42
C VAL A 302 15.45 -25.80 -0.91
N GLU A 303 16.12 -26.84 -0.42
CA GLU A 303 16.28 -27.03 1.01
C GLU A 303 17.25 -26.01 1.60
N SER A 304 16.96 -25.59 2.83
CA SER A 304 17.83 -24.76 3.65
C SER A 304 17.49 -25.00 5.11
N GLU A 305 18.50 -25.12 5.96
CA GLU A 305 18.31 -25.27 7.40
C GLU A 305 17.65 -24.03 8.02
N ALA A 306 17.82 -22.86 7.40
CA ALA A 306 17.17 -21.61 7.82
C ALA A 306 15.69 -21.53 7.40
N SER A 307 15.22 -22.38 6.49
CA SER A 307 13.82 -22.37 6.04
C SER A 307 12.87 -22.81 7.15
N GLY A 308 11.94 -21.94 7.55
CA GLY A 308 11.10 -22.19 8.72
C GLY A 308 9.99 -21.17 8.88
N LEU A 309 9.10 -21.46 9.82
CA LEU A 309 8.16 -20.49 10.36
C LEU A 309 8.75 -19.91 11.66
N TYR A 310 8.69 -18.59 11.79
CA TYR A 310 9.32 -17.86 12.89
C TYR A 310 8.31 -16.99 13.63
N LEU A 311 8.52 -16.86 14.93
CA LEU A 311 7.89 -15.86 15.80
C LEU A 311 8.98 -14.89 16.26
N GLY A 312 9.01 -13.68 15.68
CA GLY A 312 10.18 -12.81 15.81
C GLY A 312 11.41 -13.49 15.22
N GLU A 313 12.46 -13.65 16.04
CA GLU A 313 13.69 -14.34 15.62
C GLU A 313 13.71 -15.84 15.94
N GLU A 314 12.73 -16.35 16.71
CA GLU A 314 12.68 -17.75 17.11
C GLU A 314 12.01 -18.61 16.03
N ARG A 315 12.69 -19.67 15.59
CA ARG A 315 12.11 -20.66 14.67
C ARG A 315 11.18 -21.60 15.43
N ILE A 316 9.88 -21.50 15.16
CA ILE A 316 8.85 -22.32 15.81
C ILE A 316 8.49 -23.59 15.02
N ALA A 317 8.83 -23.66 13.74
CA ALA A 317 8.71 -24.88 12.94
C ALA A 317 9.65 -24.93 11.73
N GLY A 318 10.03 -26.14 11.31
CA GLY A 318 10.74 -26.38 10.05
C GLY A 318 9.78 -26.73 8.91
N LEU A 319 10.14 -26.37 7.67
CA LEU A 319 9.30 -26.63 6.49
C LEU A 319 9.62 -28.01 5.90
N LYS A 320 9.07 -29.07 6.48
CA LYS A 320 9.22 -30.44 6.00
C LYS A 320 7.86 -31.07 5.70
N GLY A 321 7.76 -31.79 4.58
CA GLY A 321 6.51 -32.40 4.13
C GLY A 321 5.53 -31.38 3.57
N ASN A 322 4.27 -31.80 3.43
CA ASN A 322 3.16 -30.98 2.89
C ASN A 322 2.24 -30.38 3.97
N SER A 323 2.54 -30.67 5.24
CA SER A 323 1.80 -30.20 6.40
C SER A 323 2.77 -29.95 7.54
N VAL A 324 2.79 -28.72 8.04
CA VAL A 324 3.69 -28.28 9.11
C VAL A 324 2.87 -27.85 10.31
N VAL A 325 3.01 -28.56 11.43
CA VAL A 325 2.38 -28.20 12.71
C VAL A 325 3.35 -27.34 13.51
N PHE A 326 2.82 -26.31 14.16
CA PHE A 326 3.59 -25.42 15.04
C PHE A 326 2.81 -25.08 16.30
N GLN A 327 3.52 -24.73 17.36
CA GLN A 327 2.94 -24.24 18.60
C GLN A 327 3.23 -22.75 18.72
N LEU A 328 2.19 -21.98 19.03
CA LEU A 328 2.27 -20.55 19.28
C LEU A 328 1.99 -20.30 20.77
N PRO A 329 2.98 -19.86 21.55
CA PRO A 329 2.75 -19.52 22.96
C PRO A 329 1.80 -18.31 23.10
N PRO A 330 1.22 -18.09 24.30
CA PRO A 330 0.39 -16.93 24.57
C PRO A 330 1.07 -15.60 24.19
N GLN A 331 0.38 -14.76 23.43
CA GLN A 331 0.86 -13.43 23.04
C GLN A 331 0.17 -12.34 23.85
N LYS A 332 0.80 -11.16 23.94
CA LYS A 332 0.21 -9.99 24.62
C LYS A 332 -0.79 -9.21 23.75
N SER A 333 -0.68 -9.38 22.44
CA SER A 333 -1.49 -8.70 21.42
C SER A 333 -2.64 -9.61 20.97
N ASP A 334 -3.67 -9.01 20.39
CA ASP A 334 -4.77 -9.69 19.69
C ASP A 334 -4.40 -10.07 18.24
N ARG A 335 -3.15 -9.82 17.86
CA ARG A 335 -2.56 -10.21 16.59
C ARG A 335 -1.16 -10.78 16.77
N VAL A 336 -0.81 -11.73 15.92
CA VAL A 336 0.55 -12.28 15.82
C VAL A 336 1.07 -12.13 14.40
N THR A 337 2.34 -11.75 14.28
CA THR A 337 3.07 -11.81 13.01
C THR A 337 3.94 -13.07 13.01
N LEU A 338 3.71 -13.97 12.06
CA LEU A 338 4.55 -15.12 11.81
C LEU A 338 5.33 -14.93 10.53
N THR A 339 6.64 -15.07 10.58
CA THR A 339 7.51 -14.90 9.40
C THR A 339 7.85 -16.26 8.81
N LEU A 340 7.43 -16.49 7.57
CA LEU A 340 7.83 -17.62 6.76
C LEU A 340 9.11 -17.27 6.02
N LYS A 341 10.23 -17.87 6.44
CA LYS A 341 11.54 -17.72 5.80
C LYS A 341 11.83 -18.93 4.92
N THR A 342 12.29 -18.72 3.70
CA THR A 342 12.63 -19.77 2.74
C THR A 342 13.85 -19.34 1.93
N LYS A 343 14.58 -20.29 1.35
CA LYS A 343 15.57 -19.99 0.32
C LYS A 343 14.87 -19.75 -1.01
N GLY A 344 15.11 -18.60 -1.63
CA GLY A 344 14.53 -18.24 -2.91
C GLY A 344 15.01 -19.13 -4.05
N TRP A 345 14.17 -19.30 -5.06
CA TRP A 345 14.50 -19.98 -6.31
C TRP A 345 13.70 -19.37 -7.47
N LYS A 346 14.22 -19.53 -8.68
CA LYS A 346 13.55 -19.08 -9.90
C LYS A 346 13.08 -20.29 -10.71
N PRO A 347 11.79 -20.37 -11.07
CA PRO A 347 11.31 -21.45 -11.92
C PRO A 347 12.05 -21.58 -13.25
N ALA A 348 12.40 -20.46 -13.89
CA ALA A 348 13.16 -20.47 -15.14
C ALA A 348 14.55 -21.14 -15.03
N GLU A 349 15.12 -21.22 -13.82
CA GLU A 349 16.43 -21.85 -13.59
C GLU A 349 16.32 -23.36 -13.28
N LEU A 350 15.20 -23.81 -12.72
CA LEU A 350 15.04 -25.18 -12.21
C LEU A 350 14.01 -26.04 -12.96
N ILE A 351 13.09 -25.42 -13.70
CA ILE A 351 12.01 -26.10 -14.41
C ILE A 351 12.20 -25.89 -15.92
N GLN A 352 12.52 -26.97 -16.63
CA GLN A 352 12.70 -26.95 -18.08
C GLN A 352 11.43 -26.42 -18.77
N GLY A 353 11.59 -25.36 -19.57
CA GLY A 353 10.50 -24.74 -20.32
C GLY A 353 9.69 -23.70 -19.55
N SER A 354 10.01 -23.43 -18.28
CA SER A 354 9.41 -22.32 -17.54
C SER A 354 10.01 -20.98 -17.96
N GLY A 355 9.15 -20.00 -18.24
CA GLY A 355 9.54 -18.59 -18.47
C GLY A 355 9.38 -17.71 -17.23
N ASP A 356 9.03 -18.29 -16.07
CA ASP A 356 8.77 -17.53 -14.84
C ASP A 356 10.10 -17.19 -14.13
N ASP A 357 10.48 -15.92 -14.17
CA ASP A 357 11.72 -15.38 -13.59
C ASP A 357 11.51 -14.77 -12.18
N ARG A 358 10.32 -14.96 -11.58
CA ARG A 358 10.08 -14.52 -10.20
C ARG A 358 10.98 -15.28 -9.24
N LEU A 359 11.55 -14.57 -8.26
CA LEU A 359 12.23 -15.19 -7.12
C LEU A 359 11.19 -15.67 -6.11
N LEU A 360 10.81 -16.94 -6.21
CA LEU A 360 9.78 -17.59 -5.40
C LEU A 360 10.38 -18.23 -4.15
N GLY A 361 9.60 -18.29 -3.08
CA GLY A 361 9.86 -19.11 -1.91
C GLY A 361 9.12 -20.44 -1.99
N ILE A 362 8.08 -20.59 -1.17
CA ILE A 362 7.29 -21.82 -1.07
C ILE A 362 5.82 -21.57 -1.40
N GLN A 363 5.16 -22.58 -1.97
CA GLN A 363 3.74 -22.56 -2.27
C GLN A 363 2.95 -22.91 -1.01
N VAL A 364 2.04 -22.03 -0.60
CA VAL A 364 1.20 -22.22 0.59
C VAL A 364 -0.27 -22.09 0.23
N TYR A 365 -1.06 -23.03 0.73
CA TYR A 365 -2.48 -23.13 0.42
C TYR A 365 -3.37 -22.73 1.59
N GLU A 366 -2.95 -23.01 2.82
CA GLU A 366 -3.83 -22.87 3.98
C GLU A 366 -3.02 -22.70 5.26
N ILE A 367 -3.55 -21.89 6.18
CA ILE A 367 -3.17 -21.91 7.59
C ILE A 367 -4.41 -22.14 8.46
N LYS A 368 -4.34 -23.13 9.34
CA LYS A 368 -5.33 -23.40 10.39
C LYS A 368 -4.77 -22.97 11.73
N MET A 369 -5.60 -22.36 12.55
CA MET A 369 -5.27 -21.94 13.90
C MET A 369 -6.32 -22.49 14.86
N LYS A 370 -5.88 -23.18 15.91
CA LYS A 370 -6.75 -23.79 16.91
C LYS A 370 -6.21 -23.47 18.30
N SER A 371 -7.04 -22.82 19.11
CA SER A 371 -6.76 -22.61 20.52
C SER A 371 -6.96 -23.90 21.32
N GLY A 372 -6.38 -23.97 22.51
CA GLY A 372 -6.69 -25.06 23.47
C GLY A 372 -8.11 -25.01 24.05
N GLN A 373 -8.92 -24.01 23.70
CA GLN A 373 -10.29 -23.87 24.19
C GLN A 373 -11.25 -24.78 23.41
N PRO A 374 -12.34 -25.25 24.04
CA PRO A 374 -13.33 -26.06 23.37
C PRO A 374 -14.06 -25.26 22.28
N GLY A 375 -13.81 -25.61 21.02
CA GLY A 375 -14.52 -25.12 19.83
C GLY A 375 -14.68 -26.26 18.83
N SER A 376 -15.91 -26.53 18.39
CA SER A 376 -16.21 -27.61 17.44
C SER A 376 -16.30 -27.13 15.99
N LYS A 377 -16.72 -25.88 15.78
CA LYS A 377 -16.89 -25.29 14.44
C LYS A 377 -15.59 -24.69 13.94
N VAL A 378 -15.44 -24.62 12.61
CA VAL A 378 -14.29 -23.95 11.97
C VAL A 378 -14.77 -22.64 11.39
N PHE A 379 -14.17 -21.54 11.79
CA PHE A 379 -14.44 -20.23 11.22
C PHE A 379 -13.60 -19.99 9.95
N PHE A 380 -14.19 -19.44 8.90
CA PHE A 380 -13.51 -19.17 7.64
C PHE A 380 -13.03 -17.71 7.61
N ALA A 381 -11.73 -17.51 7.85
CA ALA A 381 -11.12 -16.20 8.02
C ALA A 381 -11.20 -15.29 6.79
N ASN A 382 -11.40 -15.88 5.60
CA ASN A 382 -11.47 -15.15 4.34
C ASN A 382 -12.71 -14.25 4.23
N ASN A 383 -13.87 -14.71 4.71
CA ASN A 383 -15.15 -14.02 4.56
C ASN A 383 -15.98 -13.90 5.85
N GLY A 384 -15.55 -14.54 6.94
CA GLY A 384 -16.24 -14.46 8.22
C GLY A 384 -17.40 -15.45 8.41
N GLU A 385 -17.49 -16.48 7.57
CA GLU A 385 -18.53 -17.51 7.67
C GLU A 385 -18.08 -18.72 8.49
N TRP A 386 -19.03 -19.47 9.05
CA TRP A 386 -18.75 -20.74 9.71
C TRP A 386 -18.83 -21.89 8.70
N ILE A 387 -17.82 -22.77 8.72
CA ILE A 387 -17.80 -23.98 7.89
C ILE A 387 -18.62 -25.05 8.61
N GLU A 388 -19.73 -25.47 7.99
CA GLU A 388 -20.48 -26.65 8.42
C GLU A 388 -19.66 -27.92 8.14
N GLN A 389 -19.59 -28.83 9.12
CA GLN A 389 -18.85 -30.10 9.03
C GLN A 389 -19.64 -31.18 8.32
#